data_AF-A0A379WPD4-F1
#
_entry.id   AF-A0A379WPD4-F1
#
_cell.length_a   1.000
_cell.length_b   1.000
_cell.length_c   1.000
_cell.angle_alpha   90.00
_cell.angle_beta   90.00
_cell.angle_gamma   90.00
#
_symmetry.space_group_name_H-M   'P 1'
#
loop_
_entity.id
_entity.type
_entity.pdbx_description
1 polymer ?
#
loop_
_entity_poly.entity_id
_entity_poly.type
_entity_poly.pdbx_seq_one_letter_code
_entity_poly.pdbx_strand_id
1 'polypeptide(L)'
;MPKNVVISEDGASISGTAEPGSAITIATPDGTPLGSGKADGEGHFTLPLVPAQTNGEQVTVTATDSANNVSPPTTAQAPRYHRPG
;
A
#
# COMPACT_ATOMS: atom_id res chain seq x y z
N MET A 1 -3.97 11.79 2.43
CA MET A 1 -4.11 10.64 1.52
C MET A 1 -2.72 10.17 1.09
N PRO A 2 -2.50 8.85 0.90
CA PRO A 2 -1.24 8.29 0.41
C PRO A 2 -0.85 8.82 -0.97
N LYS A 3 0.45 9.01 -1.21
CA LYS A 3 1.04 9.49 -2.46
C LYS A 3 2.25 8.64 -2.85
N ASN A 4 2.64 8.69 -4.13
CA ASN A 4 3.80 7.97 -4.67
C ASN A 4 3.81 6.49 -4.29
N VAL A 5 2.63 5.86 -4.32
CA VAL A 5 2.46 4.48 -3.89
C VAL A 5 2.99 3.54 -4.96
N VAL A 6 3.96 2.70 -4.59
CA VAL A 6 4.64 1.76 -5.50
C VAL A 6 4.76 0.40 -4.81
N ILE A 7 4.44 -0.67 -5.55
CA ILE A 7 4.64 -2.06 -5.13
C ILE A 7 6.02 -2.51 -5.63
N SER A 8 6.78 -3.21 -4.81
CA SER A 8 8.11 -3.74 -5.18
C SER A 8 8.00 -4.75 -6.34
N GLU A 9 9.09 -4.94 -7.09
CA GLU A 9 9.10 -5.84 -8.27
C GLU A 9 8.76 -7.30 -7.94
N ASP A 10 9.08 -7.75 -6.73
CA ASP A 10 8.73 -9.07 -6.21
C ASP A 10 7.31 -9.15 -5.64
N GLY A 11 6.58 -8.04 -5.62
CA GLY A 11 5.21 -7.96 -5.11
C GLY A 11 5.07 -8.05 -3.59
N ALA A 12 6.17 -8.17 -2.85
CA ALA A 12 6.17 -8.51 -1.43
C ALA A 12 6.05 -7.29 -0.51
N SER A 13 6.20 -6.08 -1.05
CA SER A 13 6.11 -4.85 -0.27
C SER A 13 5.49 -3.71 -1.05
N ILE A 14 4.98 -2.72 -0.33
CA ILE A 14 4.45 -1.47 -0.87
C ILE A 14 5.06 -0.30 -0.12
N SER A 15 5.43 0.73 -0.85
CA SER A 15 6.05 1.94 -0.34
C SER A 15 5.31 3.18 -0.81
N GLY A 16 5.47 4.29 -0.10
CA GLY A 16 4.90 5.56 -0.48
C GLY A 16 5.07 6.60 0.62
N THR A 17 4.32 7.69 0.50
CA THR A 17 4.26 8.74 1.53
C THR A 17 2.83 9.03 1.97
N ALA A 18 2.68 9.43 3.23
CA ALA A 18 1.42 9.89 3.83
C ALA A 18 1.72 10.97 4.87
N GLU A 19 0.69 11.39 5.61
CA GLU A 19 0.89 12.29 6.74
C GLU A 19 1.76 11.60 7.82
N PRO A 20 2.77 12.27 8.39
CA PRO A 20 3.63 11.68 9.43
C PRO A 20 2.83 11.08 10.58
N GLY A 21 3.17 9.86 10.97
CA GLY A 21 2.51 9.13 12.05
C GLY A 21 1.11 8.59 11.75
N SER A 22 0.55 8.84 10.56
CA SER A 22 -0.74 8.30 10.14
C SER A 22 -0.71 6.77 10.03
N ALA A 23 -1.82 6.13 10.36
CA ALA A 23 -1.99 4.70 10.18
C ALA A 23 -2.29 4.38 8.71
N ILE A 24 -1.56 3.43 8.14
CA ILE A 24 -1.70 2.98 6.76
C ILE A 24 -2.40 1.63 6.74
N THR A 25 -3.45 1.52 5.92
CA THR A 25 -4.17 0.27 5.68
C THR A 25 -4.07 -0.07 4.20
N ILE A 26 -3.75 -1.34 3.91
CA ILE A 26 -3.57 -1.83 2.55
C ILE A 26 -4.48 -3.03 2.33
N ALA A 27 -5.27 -2.99 1.26
CA ALA A 27 -6.26 -4.01 0.94
C ALA A 27 -6.48 -4.17 -0.56
N THR A 28 -7.09 -5.28 -0.98
CA THR A 28 -7.66 -5.41 -2.33
C THR A 28 -8.86 -4.46 -2.52
N PRO A 29 -9.32 -4.19 -3.75
CA PRO A 29 -10.50 -3.35 -4.01
C PRO A 29 -11.78 -3.86 -3.33
N ASP A 30 -11.88 -5.16 -3.10
CA ASP A 30 -13.00 -5.80 -2.40
C ASP A 30 -12.86 -5.72 -0.86
N GLY A 31 -11.81 -5.07 -0.36
CA GLY A 31 -11.56 -4.87 1.07
C GLY A 31 -10.81 -6.02 1.78
N THR A 32 -10.24 -6.98 1.04
CA THR A 32 -9.43 -8.04 1.66
C THR A 32 -8.11 -7.46 2.17
N PRO A 33 -7.76 -7.60 3.45
CA PRO A 33 -6.54 -7.00 4.01
C PRO A 33 -5.29 -7.67 3.46
N LEU A 34 -4.30 -6.85 3.10
CA LEU A 34 -2.99 -7.29 2.61
C LEU A 34 -1.85 -6.85 3.53
N GLY A 35 -2.03 -5.77 4.28
CA GLY A 35 -1.02 -5.23 5.19
C GLY A 35 -1.48 -3.98 5.90
N SER A 36 -0.78 -3.60 6.96
CA SER A 36 -1.00 -2.34 7.66
C SER A 36 0.26 -1.90 8.40
N GLY A 37 0.32 -0.62 8.75
CA GLY A 37 1.43 -0.05 9.52
C GLY A 37 1.25 1.45 9.75
N LYS A 38 2.35 2.17 9.93
CA LYS A 38 2.34 3.63 10.07
C LYS A 38 3.36 4.27 9.14
N ALA A 39 3.05 5.49 8.70
CA ALA A 39 4.07 6.38 8.17
C ALA A 39 4.97 6.85 9.32
N ASP A 40 6.26 6.96 9.05
CA ASP A 40 7.25 7.45 10.02
C ASP A 40 7.10 8.97 10.29
N GLY A 41 8.03 9.53 11.07
CA GLY A 41 8.02 10.95 11.42
C GLY A 41 8.26 11.90 10.23
N GLU A 42 8.75 11.39 9.11
CA GLU A 42 8.95 12.13 7.86
C GLU A 42 7.83 11.86 6.85
N GLY A 43 6.91 10.93 7.16
CA GLY A 43 5.76 10.58 6.33
C GLY A 43 6.04 9.44 5.35
N HIS A 44 7.18 8.77 5.42
CA HIS A 44 7.49 7.63 4.58
C HIS A 44 6.93 6.33 5.16
N PHE A 45 6.52 5.40 4.31
CA PHE A 45 6.19 4.03 4.72
C PHE A 45 6.74 3.01 3.73
N THR A 46 7.10 1.84 4.26
CA THR A 46 7.35 0.63 3.49
C THR A 46 6.81 -0.53 4.30
N LEU A 47 5.83 -1.24 3.77
CA LEU A 47 5.05 -2.25 4.48
C LEU A 47 5.02 -3.56 3.69
N PRO A 48 5.09 -4.72 4.37
CA PRO A 48 4.96 -6.01 3.70
C PRO A 48 3.53 -6.22 3.19
N LEU A 49 3.40 -6.92 2.06
CA LEU A 49 2.14 -7.43 1.53
C LEU A 49 2.07 -8.93 1.76
N VAL A 50 0.98 -9.38 2.39
CA VAL A 50 0.73 -10.80 2.65
C VAL A 50 -0.70 -11.13 2.21
N PRO A 51 -0.88 -11.94 1.14
CA PRO A 51 0.15 -12.50 0.28
C PRO A 51 0.83 -11.45 -0.63
N ALA A 52 2.02 -11.78 -1.17
CA ALA A 52 2.66 -10.97 -2.20
C ALA A 52 1.77 -10.87 -3.46
N GLN A 53 1.79 -9.71 -4.11
CA GLN A 53 0.96 -9.40 -5.28
C GLN A 53 1.84 -9.40 -6.54
N THR A 54 1.69 -10.37 -7.43
CA THR A 54 2.64 -10.61 -8.55
C THR A 54 1.98 -10.87 -9.90
N ASN A 55 0.65 -10.77 -10.00
CA ASN A 55 -0.12 -11.10 -11.21
C ASN A 55 -0.81 -9.87 -11.82
N GLY A 56 -0.36 -8.66 -11.48
CA GLY A 56 -0.98 -7.41 -11.94
C GLY A 56 -2.22 -7.00 -11.15
N GLU A 57 -2.38 -7.52 -9.93
CA GLU A 57 -3.46 -7.17 -9.02
C GLU A 57 -3.47 -5.65 -8.72
N GLN A 58 -4.66 -5.12 -8.49
CA GLN A 58 -4.81 -3.77 -7.96
C GLN A 58 -4.83 -3.83 -6.43
N VAL A 59 -4.15 -2.87 -5.81
CA VAL A 59 -4.13 -2.66 -4.36
C VAL A 59 -4.65 -1.27 -4.05
N THR A 60 -5.39 -1.15 -2.95
CA THR A 60 -5.87 0.10 -2.37
C THR A 60 -5.10 0.42 -1.10
N VAL A 61 -4.77 1.70 -0.91
CA VAL A 61 -4.08 2.21 0.28
C VAL A 61 -4.87 3.39 0.82
N THR A 62 -5.18 3.36 2.11
CA THR A 62 -5.77 4.49 2.84
C THR A 62 -4.87 4.90 3.99
N ALA A 63 -4.97 6.18 4.39
CA ALA A 63 -4.31 6.69 5.57
C ALA A 63 -5.35 7.23 6.56
N THR A 64 -5.14 6.97 7.84
CA THR A 64 -5.96 7.49 8.95
C THR A 64 -5.09 8.40 9.81
N ASP A 65 -5.50 9.66 9.94
CA ASP A 65 -4.79 10.65 10.76
C ASP A 65 -4.98 10.42 12.28
N SER A 66 -4.33 11.23 13.12
CA SER A 66 -4.46 11.14 14.58
C SER A 66 -5.84 11.58 15.11
N ALA A 67 -6.65 12.23 14.28
CA ALA A 67 -8.03 12.60 14.58
C ALA A 67 -9.04 11.56 14.06
N ASN A 68 -8.57 10.39 13.61
CA ASN A 68 -9.34 9.29 13.04
C ASN A 68 -10.08 9.60 11.73
N ASN A 69 -9.64 10.61 10.97
CA ASN A 69 -10.17 10.82 9.61
C ASN A 69 -9.47 9.89 8.63
N VAL A 70 -10.26 9.17 7.83
CA VAL A 70 -9.77 8.26 6.79
C VAL A 70 -9.71 9.01 5.45
N SER A 71 -8.60 8.89 4.73
CA SER A 71 -8.47 9.48 3.41
C SER A 71 -9.25 8.71 2.33
N PRO A 72 -9.54 9.33 1.17
CA PRO A 72 -9.86 8.57 -0.03
C PRO A 72 -8.77 7.52 -0.35
N PRO A 73 -9.12 6.41 -1.01
CA PRO A 73 -8.16 5.37 -1.38
C PRO A 73 -7.25 5.83 -2.52
N THR A 74 -5.96 5.49 -2.42
CA THR A 74 -4.99 5.57 -3.51
C THR A 74 -4.76 4.17 -4.05
N THR A 75 -4.77 3.99 -5.38
CA THR A 75 -4.55 2.68 -6.01
C THR A 75 -3.13 2.52 -6.51
N ALA A 76 -2.61 1.30 -6.45
CA ALA A 76 -1.36 0.88 -7.06
C ALA A 76 -1.56 -0.45 -7.80
N GLN A 77 -0.76 -0.68 -8.83
CA GLN A 77 -0.81 -1.91 -9.61
C GLN A 77 0.44 -2.74 -9.35
N ALA A 78 0.24 -4.01 -9.01
CA ALA A 78 1.31 -4.95 -8.80
C ALA A 78 2.07 -5.22 -10.12
N PRO A 79 3.36 -5.55 -10.05
CA PRO A 79 4.04 -6.10 -11.21
C PRO A 79 3.31 -7.38 -11.65
N ARG A 80 3.32 -7.64 -12.96
CA ARG A 80 2.91 -8.92 -13.52
C ARG A 80 4.17 -9.72 -13.79
N TYR A 81 4.37 -10.85 -13.12
CA TYR A 81 5.46 -11.75 -13.49
C TYR A 81 5.10 -12.46 -14.81
N HIS A 82 5.70 -12.01 -15.90
CA HIS A 82 5.66 -12.71 -17.18
C HIS A 82 6.91 -13.54 -17.24
N ARG A 83 6.82 -14.81 -16.83
CA ARG A 83 7.90 -15.77 -17.07
C ARG A 83 8.08 -15.87 -18.59
N PRO A 84 9.24 -15.51 -19.18
CA PRO A 84 9.49 -15.78 -20.58
C PRO A 84 9.46 -17.29 -20.81
N GLY A 85 8.80 -17.71 -21.89
CA GLY A 85 8.69 -19.12 -22.29
C GLY A 85 10.02 -19.75 -22.68
#